data_AF-A0A1I8Q7G7-F1
#
_entry.id   AF-A0A1I8Q7G7-F1
#
_cell.length_a   1.000
_cell.length_b   1.000
_cell.length_c   1.000
_cell.angle_alpha   90.00
_cell.angle_beta   90.00
_cell.angle_gamma   90.00
#
_symmetry.space_group_name_H-M   'P 1'
#
loop_
_entity.id
_entity.type
_entity.pdbx_description
1 polymer ?
#
loop_
_entity_poly.entity_id
_entity_poly.type
_entity_poly.pdbx_seq_one_letter_code
_entity_poly.pdbx_strand_id
1 'polypeptide(L)'
;MGCCNVRVLSLIVAWFTTIVSAIFFFGLLGFACIIDHEFAEEEHLNESELTILFVACILGCLVAALTFAFCVMLLVGIYQDRYRLMMPYVYLFYIMFVLGSFVILAVFVYDLVDHQPAGDVFLGLIRNIIYLAFDIILFSPIYLLYQKMRKGPVLPEHHSLSNNEPVNKSLYGGQI
;
A
#
# COMPACT_ATOMS: atom_id res chain seq x y z
N MET A 1 -18.59 19.76 7.27
CA MET A 1 -19.15 18.67 6.41
C MET A 1 -18.11 17.99 5.49
N GLY A 2 -16.80 18.01 5.78
CA GLY A 2 -15.76 17.42 4.91
C GLY A 2 -15.20 16.04 5.31
N CYS A 3 -15.56 15.51 6.49
CA CYS A 3 -14.91 14.32 7.05
C CYS A 3 -15.38 12.99 6.44
N CYS A 4 -16.58 12.91 5.86
CA CYS A 4 -17.07 11.68 5.23
C CYS A 4 -16.38 11.38 3.88
N ASN A 5 -15.89 12.41 3.18
CA ASN A 5 -15.34 12.22 1.83
C ASN A 5 -14.02 11.42 1.85
N VAL A 6 -13.13 11.68 2.81
CA VAL A 6 -11.82 11.00 2.88
C VAL A 6 -11.98 9.51 3.22
N ARG A 7 -12.91 9.16 4.12
CA ARG A 7 -13.16 7.76 4.48
C ARG A 7 -13.74 7.00 3.29
N VAL A 8 -14.74 7.56 2.62
CA VAL A 8 -15.37 6.94 1.43
C VAL A 8 -14.35 6.77 0.31
N LEU A 9 -13.56 7.81 0.00
CA LEU A 9 -12.53 7.75 -1.03
C LEU A 9 -11.47 6.70 -0.72
N SER A 10 -10.99 6.63 0.53
CA SER A 10 -10.03 5.60 0.96
C SER A 10 -10.60 4.19 0.83
N LEU A 11 -11.90 4.02 1.10
CA LEU A 11 -12.58 2.74 1.02
C LEU A 11 -12.77 2.30 -0.44
N ILE A 12 -13.09 3.24 -1.35
CA ILE A 12 -13.13 3.00 -2.80
C ILE A 12 -11.76 2.56 -3.30
N VAL A 13 -10.70 3.28 -2.93
CA VAL A 13 -9.33 2.93 -3.31
C VAL A 13 -8.96 1.54 -2.76
N ALA A 14 -9.24 1.27 -1.49
CA ALA A 14 -8.94 -0.02 -0.87
C ALA A 14 -9.67 -1.19 -1.54
N TRP A 15 -10.96 -1.02 -1.90
CA TRP A 15 -11.69 -2.03 -2.67
C TRP A 15 -11.08 -2.25 -4.04
N PHE A 16 -10.81 -1.17 -4.77
CA PHE A 16 -10.20 -1.24 -6.09
C PHE A 16 -8.86 -1.99 -6.05
N THR A 17 -7.96 -1.61 -5.13
CA THR A 17 -6.66 -2.28 -4.97
C THR A 17 -6.80 -3.73 -4.55
N THR A 18 -7.80 -4.06 -3.73
CA THR A 18 -8.07 -5.45 -3.31
C THR A 18 -8.55 -6.30 -4.48
N ILE A 19 -9.46 -5.78 -5.30
CA ILE A 19 -9.98 -6.47 -6.50
C ILE A 19 -8.86 -6.69 -7.51
N VAL A 20 -8.07 -5.66 -7.81
CA VAL A 20 -6.93 -5.76 -8.72
C VAL A 20 -5.91 -6.78 -8.22
N SER A 21 -5.58 -6.74 -6.92
CA SER A 21 -4.67 -7.72 -6.31
C SER A 21 -5.22 -9.15 -6.35
N ALA A 22 -6.53 -9.33 -6.20
CA ALA A 22 -7.17 -10.64 -6.30
C ALA A 22 -7.08 -11.20 -7.73
N ILE A 23 -7.43 -10.38 -8.74
CA ILE A 23 -7.33 -10.76 -10.15
C ILE A 23 -5.88 -11.15 -10.49
N PHE A 24 -4.91 -10.35 -10.05
CA PHE A 24 -3.50 -10.64 -10.28
C PHE A 24 -3.04 -11.94 -9.61
N PHE A 25 -3.46 -12.17 -8.36
CA PHE A 25 -3.16 -13.41 -7.64
C PHE A 25 -3.75 -14.64 -8.34
N PHE A 26 -5.03 -14.62 -8.72
CA PHE A 26 -5.66 -15.73 -9.43
C PHE A 26 -5.11 -15.91 -10.84
N GLY A 27 -4.74 -14.83 -11.52
CA GLY A 27 -4.08 -14.89 -12.84
C GLY A 27 -2.71 -15.56 -12.76
N LEU A 28 -1.88 -15.19 -11.79
CA LEU A 28 -0.59 -15.84 -11.56
C LEU A 28 -0.73 -17.29 -11.13
N LEU A 29 -1.71 -17.59 -10.28
CA LEU A 29 -1.97 -18.97 -9.85
C LEU A 29 -2.45 -19.84 -11.02
N GLY A 30 -3.32 -19.30 -11.87
CA GLY A 30 -3.73 -19.96 -13.12
C GLY A 30 -2.55 -20.18 -14.06
N PHE A 31 -1.69 -19.18 -14.23
CA PHE A 31 -0.47 -19.30 -15.03
C PHE A 31 0.48 -20.36 -14.45
N ALA A 32 0.70 -20.37 -13.13
CA ALA A 32 1.53 -21.37 -12.46
C ALA A 32 1.05 -22.82 -12.66
N CYS A 33 -0.26 -23.02 -12.82
CA CYS A 33 -0.84 -24.34 -13.12
C CYS A 33 -0.65 -24.78 -14.58
N ILE A 34 -0.35 -23.84 -15.49
CA ILE A 34 -0.17 -24.11 -16.92
C ILE A 34 1.31 -24.24 -17.28
N ILE A 35 2.23 -23.68 -16.47
CA ILE A 35 3.67 -23.85 -16.68
C ILE A 35 4.03 -25.33 -16.48
N ASP A 36 4.20 -26.03 -17.59
CA ASP A 36 4.71 -27.38 -17.66
C ASP A 36 5.72 -27.53 -18.81
N HIS A 37 6.17 -28.76 -19.04
CA HIS A 37 7.10 -29.05 -20.14
C HIS A 37 6.45 -28.87 -21.53
N GLU A 38 5.12 -29.00 -21.65
CA GLU A 38 4.40 -28.82 -22.91
C GLU A 38 4.38 -27.34 -23.30
N PHE A 39 4.13 -26.45 -22.33
CA PHE A 39 4.29 -25.00 -22.51
C PHE A 39 5.73 -24.60 -22.87
N ALA A 40 6.73 -25.26 -22.28
CA ALA A 40 8.14 -24.99 -22.56
C ALA A 40 8.54 -25.38 -24.00
N GLU A 41 8.00 -26.48 -24.51
CA GLU A 41 8.21 -26.92 -25.88
C GLU A 41 7.53 -25.99 -26.89
N GLU A 42 6.31 -25.52 -26.59
CA GLU A 42 5.59 -24.55 -27.44
C GLU A 42 6.33 -23.21 -27.55
N GLU A 43 6.86 -22.68 -26.45
CA GLU A 43 7.57 -21.38 -26.46
C GLU A 43 9.08 -21.48 -26.68
N HIS A 44 9.59 -22.65 -27.08
CA HIS A 44 11.00 -22.89 -27.38
C HIS A 44 11.95 -22.45 -26.24
N LEU A 45 11.52 -22.63 -24.99
CA LEU A 45 12.31 -22.25 -23.82
C LEU A 45 13.37 -23.31 -23.51
N ASN A 46 14.59 -22.86 -23.21
CA ASN A 46 15.62 -23.76 -22.70
C ASN A 46 15.31 -24.20 -21.26
N GLU A 47 15.83 -25.35 -20.81
CA GLU A 47 15.60 -25.86 -19.44
C GLU A 47 15.97 -24.84 -18.33
N SER A 48 17.03 -24.05 -18.54
CA SER A 48 17.43 -22.98 -17.63
C SER A 48 16.41 -21.85 -17.56
N GLU A 49 15.82 -21.48 -18.70
CA GLU A 49 14.82 -20.42 -18.79
C GLU A 49 13.49 -20.86 -18.17
N LEU A 50 13.09 -22.12 -18.41
CA LEU A 50 11.94 -22.73 -17.76
C LEU A 50 12.09 -22.72 -16.24
N THR A 51 13.28 -23.09 -15.74
CA THR A 51 13.57 -23.08 -14.29
C THR A 51 13.49 -21.66 -13.72
N ILE A 52 14.07 -20.67 -14.40
CA ILE A 52 14.00 -19.26 -13.99
C ILE A 52 12.55 -18.77 -13.98
N LEU A 53 11.77 -19.08 -15.01
CA LEU A 53 10.36 -18.72 -15.13
C LEU A 53 9.54 -19.33 -14.00
N PHE A 54 9.77 -20.62 -13.69
CA PHE A 54 9.09 -21.32 -12.61
C PHE A 54 9.40 -20.70 -11.23
N VAL A 55 10.68 -20.42 -10.95
CA VAL A 55 11.10 -19.75 -9.72
C VAL A 55 10.51 -18.34 -9.63
N ALA A 56 10.55 -17.57 -10.72
CA ALA A 56 9.96 -16.23 -10.79
C ALA A 56 8.44 -16.28 -10.57
N CYS A 57 7.75 -17.29 -11.11
CA CYS A 57 6.32 -17.49 -10.93
C CYS A 57 5.97 -17.80 -9.46
N ILE A 58 6.70 -18.71 -8.81
CA ILE A 58 6.52 -19.03 -7.39
C ILE A 58 6.76 -17.78 -6.52
N LEU A 59 7.84 -17.05 -6.76
CA LEU A 59 8.13 -15.80 -6.05
C LEU A 59 7.03 -14.76 -6.29
N GLY A 60 6.55 -14.64 -7.52
CA GLY A 60 5.42 -13.79 -7.90
C GLY A 60 4.15 -14.14 -7.13
N CYS A 61 3.81 -15.43 -7.05
CA CYS A 61 2.66 -15.92 -6.28
C CYS A 61 2.78 -15.59 -4.79
N LEU A 62 3.96 -15.74 -4.18
CA LEU A 62 4.20 -15.38 -2.78
C LEU A 62 4.02 -13.87 -2.54
N VAL A 63 4.60 -13.04 -3.41
CA VAL A 63 4.46 -11.57 -3.33
C VAL A 63 3.01 -11.15 -3.54
N ALA A 64 2.31 -11.75 -4.50
CA ALA A 64 0.89 -11.49 -4.75
C ALA A 64 0.02 -11.89 -3.55
N ALA A 65 0.28 -13.05 -2.93
CA ALA A 65 -0.44 -13.50 -1.74
C ALA A 65 -0.24 -12.53 -0.55
N LEU A 66 1.00 -12.11 -0.30
CA LEU A 66 1.32 -11.13 0.75
C LEU A 66 0.64 -9.78 0.48
N THR A 67 0.69 -9.31 -0.76
CA THR A 67 0.05 -8.06 -1.18
C THR A 67 -1.46 -8.12 -0.97
N PHE A 68 -2.09 -9.23 -1.38
CA PHE A 68 -3.51 -9.47 -1.16
C PHE A 68 -3.85 -9.48 0.34
N ALA A 69 -3.06 -10.16 1.17
CA ALA A 69 -3.25 -10.16 2.62
C ALA A 69 -3.18 -8.75 3.22
N PHE A 70 -2.22 -7.92 2.78
CA PHE A 70 -2.11 -6.53 3.23
C PHE A 70 -3.27 -5.65 2.74
N CYS A 71 -3.77 -5.85 1.52
CA CYS A 71 -4.99 -5.20 1.02
C CYS A 71 -6.21 -5.55 1.90
N VAL A 72 -6.37 -6.83 2.26
CA VAL A 72 -7.44 -7.27 3.17
C VAL A 72 -7.28 -6.64 4.56
N MET A 73 -6.06 -6.62 5.12
CA MET A 73 -5.79 -5.96 6.40
C MET A 73 -6.08 -4.46 6.36
N LEU A 74 -5.75 -3.77 5.27
CA LEU A 74 -6.11 -2.38 5.05
C LEU A 74 -7.62 -2.20 5.10
N LEU A 75 -8.37 -3.02 4.34
CA LEU A 75 -9.82 -2.93 4.25
C LEU A 75 -10.47 -3.17 5.62
N VAL A 76 -10.09 -4.25 6.32
CA VAL A 76 -10.55 -4.55 7.68
C VAL A 76 -10.16 -3.41 8.64
N GLY A 77 -8.96 -2.85 8.51
CA GLY A 77 -8.49 -1.71 9.29
C GLY A 77 -9.35 -0.46 9.13
N ILE A 78 -9.80 -0.17 7.90
CA ILE A 78 -10.71 0.95 7.60
C ILE A 78 -12.12 0.70 8.15
N TYR A 79 -12.63 -0.53 8.04
CA TYR A 79 -13.95 -0.88 8.57
C TYR A 79 -14.00 -0.87 10.10
N GLN A 80 -12.95 -1.37 10.76
CA GLN A 80 -12.87 -1.45 12.22
C GLN A 80 -12.29 -0.18 12.87
N ASP A 81 -11.93 0.85 12.08
CA ASP A 81 -11.24 2.07 12.54
C ASP A 81 -9.96 1.75 13.37
N ARG A 82 -9.20 0.73 12.94
CA ARG A 82 -7.96 0.25 13.61
C ARG A 82 -6.72 0.55 12.77
N TYR A 83 -6.06 1.68 13.04
CA TYR A 83 -4.86 2.11 12.30
C TYR A 83 -3.72 1.09 12.28
N ARG A 84 -3.57 0.25 13.32
CA ARG A 84 -2.52 -0.79 13.38
C ARG A 84 -2.64 -1.83 12.27
N LEU A 85 -3.85 -2.14 11.81
CA LEU A 85 -4.06 -3.08 10.71
C LEU A 85 -3.76 -2.47 9.34
N MET A 86 -3.79 -1.13 9.23
CA MET A 86 -3.42 -0.42 8.01
C MET A 86 -1.90 -0.22 7.87
N MET A 87 -1.14 -0.32 8.98
CA MET A 87 0.30 -0.09 8.98
C MET A 87 1.08 -0.90 7.96
N PRO A 88 0.90 -2.24 7.84
CA PRO A 88 1.72 -3.04 6.93
C PRO A 88 1.60 -2.56 5.48
N TYR A 89 0.38 -2.26 5.04
CA TYR A 89 0.11 -1.72 3.71
C TYR A 89 0.76 -0.35 3.51
N VAL A 90 0.64 0.55 4.49
CA VAL A 90 1.23 1.89 4.42
C VAL A 90 2.76 1.83 4.32
N TYR A 91 3.41 1.01 5.15
CA TYR A 91 4.87 0.85 5.11
C TYR A 91 5.35 0.18 3.83
N LEU A 92 4.59 -0.79 3.31
CA LEU A 92 4.90 -1.41 2.01
C LEU A 92 4.95 -0.36 0.91
N PHE A 93 3.94 0.52 0.82
CA PHE A 93 3.91 1.60 -0.18
C PHE A 93 5.07 2.59 0.00
N TYR A 94 5.44 2.93 1.23
CA TYR A 94 6.63 3.73 1.49
C TYR A 94 7.90 3.09 0.94
N ILE A 95 8.10 1.79 1.19
CA ILE A 95 9.24 1.05 0.67
C ILE A 95 9.20 1.01 -0.86
N MET A 96 8.03 0.77 -1.47
CA MET A 96 7.86 0.77 -2.92
C MET A 96 8.18 2.13 -3.54
N PHE A 97 7.78 3.26 -2.93
CA PHE A 97 8.12 4.58 -3.45
C PHE A 97 9.61 4.88 -3.39
N VAL A 98 10.27 4.50 -2.29
CA VAL A 98 11.71 4.70 -2.12
C VAL A 98 12.48 3.84 -3.13
N LEU A 99 12.21 2.53 -3.15
CA LEU A 99 12.87 1.61 -4.09
C LEU A 99 12.54 1.96 -5.54
N GLY A 100 11.29 2.30 -5.84
CA GLY A 100 10.86 2.73 -7.17
C GLY A 100 11.60 3.97 -7.64
N SER A 101 11.79 4.96 -6.76
CA SER A 101 12.59 6.14 -7.09
C SER A 101 14.05 5.78 -7.42
N PHE A 102 14.66 4.87 -6.65
CA PHE A 102 16.01 4.38 -6.95
C PHE A 102 16.08 3.61 -8.28
N VAL A 103 15.09 2.76 -8.57
CA VAL A 103 15.02 2.00 -9.84
C VAL A 103 14.90 2.96 -11.03
N ILE A 104 14.03 3.97 -10.94
CA ILE A 104 13.86 4.98 -12.00
C ILE A 104 15.18 5.70 -12.28
N LEU A 105 15.91 6.10 -11.23
CA LEU A 105 17.22 6.73 -11.39
C LEU A 105 18.25 5.77 -11.98
N ALA A 106 18.28 4.51 -11.51
CA ALA A 106 19.23 3.51 -11.99
C ALA A 106 19.02 3.20 -13.48
N VAL A 107 17.75 3.02 -13.90
CA VAL A 107 17.39 2.81 -15.31
C VAL A 107 17.79 4.01 -16.15
N PHE A 108 17.48 5.23 -15.68
CA PHE A 108 17.89 6.45 -16.38
C PHE A 108 19.41 6.55 -16.57
N VAL A 109 20.20 6.23 -15.54
CA VAL A 109 21.67 6.22 -15.65
C VAL A 109 22.15 5.13 -16.59
N TYR A 110 21.57 3.92 -16.49
CA TYR A 110 21.91 2.79 -17.36
C TYR A 110 21.65 3.13 -18.83
N ASP A 111 20.47 3.67 -19.16
CA ASP A 111 20.09 4.05 -20.52
C ASP A 111 20.98 5.18 -21.07
N LEU A 112 21.46 6.09 -20.21
CA LEU A 112 22.42 7.12 -20.58
C LEU A 112 23.80 6.54 -20.94
N VAL A 113 24.23 5.51 -20.19
CA VAL A 113 25.51 4.81 -20.41
C VAL A 113 25.45 3.94 -21.67
N ASP A 114 24.29 3.38 -22.00
CA ASP A 114 24.11 2.51 -23.18
C ASP A 114 23.95 3.29 -24.50
N HIS A 115 24.21 4.60 -24.48
CA HIS A 115 24.19 5.49 -25.64
C HIS A 115 22.85 5.50 -26.41
N GLN A 116 21.74 5.24 -25.70
CA GLN A 116 20.41 5.38 -26.29
C GLN A 116 20.16 6.84 -26.70
N PRO A 117 19.31 7.07 -27.72
CA PRO A 117 18.95 8.42 -28.13
C PRO A 117 18.39 9.20 -26.93
N ALA A 118 19.04 10.31 -26.58
CA ALA A 118 18.75 11.08 -25.37
C ALA A 118 17.27 11.50 -25.23
N GLY A 119 16.57 11.69 -26.36
CA GLY A 119 15.14 11.97 -26.38
C GLY A 119 14.29 10.85 -25.79
N ASP A 120 14.59 9.59 -26.15
CA ASP A 120 13.84 8.42 -25.67
C ASP A 120 14.10 8.17 -24.19
N VAL A 121 15.36 8.31 -23.76
CA VAL A 121 15.76 8.21 -22.34
C VAL A 121 15.02 9.24 -21.49
N PHE A 122 14.95 10.49 -21.96
CA PHE A 122 14.26 11.57 -21.25
C PHE A 122 12.73 11.37 -21.21
N LEU A 123 12.13 10.92 -22.31
CA LEU A 123 10.70 10.58 -22.34
C LEU A 123 10.39 9.39 -21.40
N GLY A 124 11.27 8.40 -21.34
CA GLY A 124 11.20 7.28 -20.41
C GLY A 124 11.22 7.74 -18.95
N LEU A 125 12.12 8.67 -18.61
CA LEU A 125 12.20 9.27 -17.28
C LEU A 125 10.91 10.01 -16.92
N ILE A 126 10.42 10.88 -17.80
CA ILE A 126 9.17 11.64 -17.57
C ILE A 126 8.00 10.67 -17.36
N ARG A 127 7.87 9.65 -18.21
CA ARG A 127 6.82 8.64 -18.11
C ARG A 127 6.85 7.95 -16.74
N ASN A 128 8.03 7.53 -16.28
CA ASN A 128 8.20 6.88 -14.99
C ASN A 128 7.88 7.80 -13.81
N ILE A 129 8.27 9.08 -13.86
CA ILE A 129 7.92 10.08 -12.85
C ILE A 129 6.39 10.29 -12.80
N ILE A 130 5.74 10.34 -13.96
CA ILE A 130 4.28 10.48 -14.04
C ILE A 130 3.59 9.28 -13.38
N TYR A 131 4.03 8.05 -13.66
CA TYR A 131 3.46 6.86 -13.01
C TYR A 131 3.64 6.90 -11.49
N LEU A 132 4.84 7.24 -11.01
CA LEU A 132 5.10 7.39 -9.58
C LEU A 132 4.20 8.46 -8.94
N ALA A 133 4.00 9.59 -9.62
CA ALA A 133 3.13 10.65 -9.14
C ALA A 133 1.66 10.20 -9.06
N PHE A 134 1.17 9.44 -10.05
CA PHE A 134 -0.17 8.85 -10.01
C PHE A 134 -0.34 7.89 -8.83
N ASP A 135 0.65 7.04 -8.57
CA ASP A 135 0.60 6.11 -7.43
C ASP A 135 0.56 6.86 -6.10
N ILE A 136 1.33 7.94 -5.94
CA ILE A 136 1.31 8.79 -4.73
C ILE A 136 -0.07 9.43 -4.54
N ILE A 137 -0.67 9.96 -5.62
CA ILE A 137 -1.99 10.58 -5.58
C ILE A 137 -3.06 9.55 -5.18
N LEU A 138 -3.00 8.36 -5.77
CA LEU A 138 -3.95 7.27 -5.48
C LEU A 138 -3.80 6.74 -4.05
N PHE A 139 -2.57 6.72 -3.51
CA PHE A 139 -2.28 6.35 -2.13
C PHE A 139 -2.63 7.44 -1.10
N SER A 140 -2.67 8.71 -1.51
CA SER A 140 -2.88 9.87 -0.62
C SER A 140 -4.12 9.78 0.30
N PRO A 141 -5.33 9.36 -0.13
CA PRO A 141 -6.47 9.27 0.77
C PRO A 141 -6.25 8.23 1.89
N ILE A 142 -5.66 7.09 1.56
CA ILE A 142 -5.34 6.03 2.54
C ILE A 142 -4.37 6.56 3.59
N TYR A 143 -3.33 7.27 3.16
CA TYR A 143 -2.34 7.86 4.06
C TYR A 143 -2.95 8.92 4.99
N LEU A 144 -3.76 9.84 4.44
CA LEU A 144 -4.45 10.86 5.23
C LEU A 144 -5.39 10.24 6.25
N LEU A 145 -6.12 9.20 5.86
CA LEU A 145 -7.01 8.46 6.76
C LEU A 145 -6.21 7.75 7.86
N TYR A 146 -5.10 7.07 7.51
CA TYR A 146 -4.20 6.44 8.48
C TYR A 146 -3.65 7.46 9.49
N GLN A 147 -3.18 8.61 9.02
CA GLN A 147 -2.64 9.65 9.89
C GLN A 147 -3.71 10.21 10.83
N LYS A 148 -4.94 10.40 10.32
CA LYS A 148 -6.09 10.85 11.11
C LYS A 148 -6.44 9.85 12.21
N MET A 149 -6.49 8.55 11.90
CA MET A 149 -6.76 7.52 12.91
C MET A 149 -5.63 7.40 13.93
N ARG A 150 -4.37 7.54 13.50
CA ARG A 150 -3.19 7.46 14.37
C ARG A 150 -3.12 8.61 15.38
N LYS A 151 -3.44 9.84 14.96
CA LYS A 151 -3.37 11.04 15.81
C LYS A 151 -4.47 11.08 16.89
N GLY A 152 -5.51 10.25 16.77
CA GLY A 152 -6.65 10.23 17.69
C GLY A 152 -7.51 11.50 17.59
N PRO A 153 -8.65 11.55 18.29
CA PRO A 153 -9.39 12.81 18.44
C PRO A 153 -8.50 13.79 19.20
N VAL A 154 -8.18 14.92 18.56
CA VAL A 154 -7.62 16.08 19.26
C VAL A 154 -8.71 16.54 20.22
N LEU A 155 -8.64 16.11 21.48
CA LEU A 155 -9.44 16.71 22.54
C LEU A 155 -9.10 18.21 22.53
N PRO A 156 -10.08 19.11 22.34
CA PRO A 156 -9.79 20.53 22.45
C PRO A 156 -9.27 20.79 23.86
N GLU A 157 -8.03 21.27 23.95
CA GLU A 157 -7.27 21.62 25.17
C GLU A 157 -7.91 22.76 26.00
N HIS A 158 -9.20 23.07 25.81
CA HIS A 158 -9.88 24.24 26.36
C HIS A 158 -11.17 23.93 27.12
N HIS A 159 -11.14 22.91 27.97
CA HIS A 159 -12.06 22.80 29.11
C HIS A 159 -11.32 22.44 30.42
N SER A 160 -10.14 23.01 30.66
CA SER A 160 -9.76 23.34 32.04
C SER A 160 -10.31 24.72 32.34
N LEU A 161 -11.64 24.77 32.51
CA LEU A 161 -12.30 25.85 33.21
C LEU A 161 -11.55 26.08 34.52
N SER A 162 -11.01 27.29 34.61
CA SER A 162 -10.62 27.97 35.84
C SER A 162 -11.79 27.98 36.85
N ASN A 163 -12.06 26.83 37.47
CA ASN A 163 -12.90 26.74 38.66
C ASN A 163 -12.09 26.00 39.72
N ASN A 164 -11.15 26.75 40.31
CA ASN A 164 -10.64 26.49 41.64
C ASN A 164 -11.79 26.64 42.64
N GLU A 165 -12.66 25.64 42.74
CA GLU A 165 -13.48 25.46 43.94
C GLU A 165 -13.39 24.02 44.41
N PRO A 166 -12.65 23.73 45.50
CA PRO A 166 -12.89 22.53 46.26
C PRO A 166 -14.20 22.73 47.04
N VAL A 167 -15.35 22.49 46.40
CA VAL A 167 -16.61 22.32 47.14
C VAL A 167 -16.54 20.94 47.81
N ASN A 168 -15.90 20.95 48.98
CA ASN A 168 -15.87 19.89 49.95
C ASN A 168 -17.32 19.64 50.42
N LYS A 169 -18.02 18.76 49.72
CA LYS A 169 -19.35 18.29 50.12
C LYS A 169 -19.24 17.03 50.96
N SER A 170 -19.41 17.28 52.26
CA SER A 170 -20.10 16.45 53.26
C SER A 170 -19.55 15.05 53.55
N LEU A 171 -18.76 15.00 54.63
CA LEU A 171 -18.92 14.00 55.69
C LEU A 171 -20.41 13.79 56.00
N TYR A 172 -20.97 12.64 55.62
CA TYR A 172 -22.06 11.97 56.34
C TYR A 172 -22.15 10.49 55.92
N GLY A 173 -22.20 9.62 56.94
CA GLY A 173 -22.40 8.16 56.82
C GLY A 173 -21.10 7.41 57.10
N GLY A 174 -20.73 7.09 58.34
CA GLY A 174 -21.54 6.52 59.41
C GLY A 174 -21.47 5.00 59.31
N GLN A 175 -20.80 4.35 60.25
CA GLN A 175 -21.07 2.96 60.67
C GLN A 175 -20.21 2.57 61.89
N ILE A 176 -20.94 2.37 63.00
CA ILE A 176 -20.79 1.39 64.10
C ILE A 176 -19.57 1.53 65.01
#